data_AF-A0A0N1ILI4-F1
#
_entry.id   AF-A0A0N1ILI4-F1
#
_cell.length_a   1.000
_cell.length_b   1.000
_cell.length_c   1.000
_cell.angle_alpha   90.00
_cell.angle_beta   90.00
_cell.angle_gamma   90.00
#
_symmetry.space_group_name_H-M   'P 1'
#
loop_
_entity.id
_entity.type
_entity.pdbx_description
1 polymer ?
#
loop_
_entity_poly.entity_id
_entity_poly.type
_entity_poly.pdbx_seq_one_letter_code
_entity_poly.pdbx_strand_id
1 'polypeptide(L)'
;MPKTVVLAERESSFVATVREDTPYRWSAVDFSLHLIGSLRLTQITYLPPTSLEELQKYEAATGVSPAPVYSVRAIVRTVTANNKAEDFVLACFPLEVSRLAKTELFTVPPVAKRSEAGAIDGLPHTGIATAAASAIAPTDSNSASGPSPRLPSISSLLPQRHDAFENMANSFVLPCPSDVALGLNVHVGLDGFTELRVEGPGVVVFSGAEKLGIVSSNKCEYTLLS
;
A
#
# COMPACT_ATOMS: atom_id res chain seq x y z
N MET A 1 -27.69 -9.84 -21.63
CA MET A 1 -26.77 -9.24 -20.65
C MET A 1 -25.35 -9.61 -21.07
N PRO A 2 -24.44 -8.65 -21.30
CA PRO A 2 -23.06 -8.95 -21.64
C PRO A 2 -22.40 -9.72 -20.50
N LYS A 3 -21.71 -10.82 -20.83
CA LYS A 3 -21.03 -11.67 -19.86
C LYS A 3 -19.67 -11.06 -19.55
N THR A 4 -19.53 -10.46 -18.38
CA THR A 4 -18.26 -9.96 -17.87
C THR A 4 -17.32 -11.13 -17.63
N VAL A 5 -16.16 -11.15 -18.30
CA VAL A 5 -15.13 -12.18 -18.10
C VAL A 5 -13.97 -11.56 -17.33
N VAL A 6 -13.69 -12.08 -16.14
CA VAL A 6 -12.50 -11.75 -15.36
C VAL A 6 -11.32 -12.50 -15.99
N LEU A 7 -10.35 -11.75 -16.53
CA LEU A 7 -9.17 -12.31 -17.20
C LEU A 7 -8.10 -12.76 -16.20
N ALA A 8 -7.97 -12.03 -15.11
CA ALA A 8 -7.02 -12.32 -14.05
C ALA A 8 -7.51 -11.67 -12.75
N GLU A 9 -7.23 -12.34 -11.63
CA GLU A 9 -7.55 -11.85 -10.30
C GLU A 9 -6.34 -12.05 -9.38
N ARG A 10 -6.14 -11.10 -8.46
CA ARG A 10 -5.13 -11.17 -7.41
C ARG A 10 -5.74 -10.72 -6.11
N GLU A 11 -5.56 -11.53 -5.07
CA GLU A 11 -5.77 -11.14 -3.68
C GLU A 11 -4.41 -10.97 -3.00
N SER A 12 -4.23 -9.91 -2.23
CA SER A 12 -3.01 -9.69 -1.45
C SER A 12 -3.28 -8.99 -0.13
N SER A 13 -2.37 -9.13 0.82
CA SER A 13 -2.43 -8.36 2.06
C SER A 13 -2.28 -6.87 1.76
N PHE A 14 -3.07 -6.09 2.48
CA PHE A 14 -3.10 -4.64 2.41
C PHE A 14 -2.75 -4.05 3.77
N VAL A 15 -1.83 -3.08 3.76
CA VAL A 15 -1.52 -2.23 4.91
C VAL A 15 -1.30 -0.82 4.39
N ALA A 16 -1.97 0.17 4.99
CA ALA A 16 -1.73 1.58 4.70
C ALA A 16 -1.63 2.39 5.98
N THR A 17 -0.61 3.24 6.03
CA THR A 17 -0.37 4.19 7.11
C THR A 17 -0.86 5.55 6.65
N VAL A 18 -1.80 6.14 7.40
CA VAL A 18 -2.51 7.36 7.03
C VAL A 18 -2.36 8.38 8.15
N ARG A 19 -2.14 9.64 7.78
CA ARG A 19 -2.22 10.79 8.69
C ARG A 19 -3.18 11.81 8.12
N GLU A 20 -3.52 12.82 8.91
CA GLU A 20 -4.45 13.87 8.48
C GLU A 20 -3.97 14.64 7.24
N ASP A 21 -2.66 14.88 7.14
CA ASP A 21 -2.03 15.58 6.01
C ASP A 21 -1.73 14.65 4.81
N THR A 22 -1.74 13.34 5.02
CA THR A 22 -1.33 12.33 4.03
C THR A 22 -2.39 11.23 3.90
N PRO A 23 -3.52 11.52 3.22
CA PRO A 23 -4.56 10.52 2.95
C PRO A 23 -4.06 9.47 1.96
N TYR A 24 -4.54 8.23 2.10
CA TYR A 24 -4.25 7.16 1.15
C TYR A 24 -5.34 7.12 0.07
N ARG A 25 -4.96 7.31 -1.20
CA ARG A 25 -5.89 7.38 -2.33
C ARG A 25 -5.68 6.24 -3.31
N TRP A 26 -6.76 5.52 -3.61
CA TRP A 26 -6.85 4.75 -4.85
C TRP A 26 -7.40 5.65 -5.94
N SER A 27 -6.49 6.23 -6.72
CA SER A 27 -6.81 6.70 -8.07
C SER A 27 -6.55 5.54 -9.03
N ALA A 28 -7.58 5.06 -9.71
CA ALA A 28 -7.44 4.00 -10.71
C ALA A 28 -6.37 4.40 -11.74
N VAL A 29 -5.30 3.62 -11.82
CA VAL A 29 -4.24 3.80 -12.80
C VAL A 29 -4.77 3.29 -14.14
N ASP A 30 -4.67 4.13 -15.16
CA ASP A 30 -5.00 3.88 -16.56
C ASP A 30 -6.43 3.35 -16.86
N PHE A 31 -7.31 4.28 -17.28
CA PHE A 31 -8.64 4.04 -17.86
C PHE A 31 -8.67 3.14 -19.11
N SER A 32 -7.51 2.64 -19.56
CA SER A 32 -7.38 1.75 -20.72
C SER A 32 -7.77 0.30 -20.40
N LEU A 33 -7.83 -0.08 -19.11
CA LEU A 33 -8.24 -1.41 -18.66
C LEU A 33 -9.44 -1.28 -17.70
N HIS A 34 -10.45 -2.14 -17.88
CA HIS A 34 -11.55 -2.23 -16.91
C HIS A 34 -11.03 -2.99 -15.67
N LEU A 35 -10.56 -2.24 -14.68
CA LEU A 35 -10.17 -2.79 -13.38
C LEU A 35 -11.38 -2.83 -12.46
N ILE A 36 -11.58 -3.96 -11.79
CA ILE A 36 -12.46 -4.06 -10.64
C ILE A 36 -11.60 -4.29 -9.41
N GLY A 37 -11.90 -3.60 -8.32
CA GLY A 37 -11.20 -3.77 -7.07
C GLY A 37 -12.13 -3.76 -5.89
N SER A 38 -11.73 -4.44 -4.83
CA SER A 38 -12.38 -4.36 -3.54
C SER A 38 -11.35 -4.43 -2.42
N LEU A 39 -11.55 -3.62 -1.40
CA LEU A 39 -10.78 -3.63 -0.17
C LEU A 39 -11.64 -4.22 0.95
N ARG A 40 -11.09 -5.21 1.66
CA ARG A 40 -11.66 -5.75 2.88
C ARG A 40 -10.80 -5.33 4.07
N LEU A 41 -11.29 -4.40 4.87
CA LEU A 41 -10.61 -3.95 6.09
C LEU A 41 -10.95 -4.89 7.26
N THR A 42 -9.92 -5.37 7.94
CA THR A 42 -10.04 -6.31 9.07
C THR A 42 -9.56 -5.73 10.38
N GLN A 43 -8.62 -4.78 10.33
CA GLN A 43 -8.05 -4.12 11.49
C GLN A 43 -7.72 -2.65 11.19
N ILE A 44 -7.96 -1.79 12.18
CA ILE A 44 -7.50 -0.40 12.19
C ILE A 44 -6.75 -0.18 13.50
N THR A 45 -5.52 0.32 13.43
CA THR A 45 -4.66 0.57 14.59
C THR A 45 -4.30 2.03 14.65
N TYR A 46 -4.62 2.70 15.75
CA TYR A 46 -4.19 4.05 16.05
C TYR A 46 -2.81 4.03 16.72
N LEU A 47 -1.94 4.91 16.24
CA LEU A 47 -0.63 5.19 16.80
C LEU A 47 -0.63 6.65 17.24
N PRO A 48 -0.73 6.92 18.55
CA PRO A 48 -0.77 8.28 19.05
C PRO A 48 0.56 9.00 18.81
N PRO A 49 0.57 10.35 18.88
CA PRO A 49 1.80 11.13 18.85
C PRO A 49 2.84 10.57 19.82
N THR A 50 4.10 10.66 19.45
CA THR A 50 5.21 10.11 20.23
C THR A 50 5.52 10.92 21.48
N SER A 51 5.10 12.18 21.51
CA SER A 51 5.39 13.13 22.58
C SER A 51 4.34 14.25 22.67
N LEU A 52 4.35 14.96 23.79
CA LEU A 52 3.52 16.15 23.99
C LEU A 52 3.93 17.30 23.06
N GLU A 53 5.22 17.40 22.69
CA GLU A 53 5.69 18.38 21.72
C GLU A 53 5.12 18.15 20.31
N GLU A 54 4.99 16.88 19.90
CA GLU A 54 4.37 16.52 18.62
C GLU A 54 2.89 16.89 18.60
N LEU A 55 2.17 16.64 19.70
CA LEU A 55 0.78 17.07 19.85
C LEU A 55 0.64 18.60 19.80
N GLN A 56 1.52 19.35 20.47
CA GLN A 56 1.51 20.81 20.43
C GLN A 56 1.80 21.36 19.03
N LYS A 57 2.70 20.73 18.26
CA LYS A 57 2.92 21.08 16.85
C LYS A 57 1.67 20.88 16.02
N TYR A 58 0.94 19.79 16.26
CA TYR A 58 -0.34 19.52 15.61
C TYR A 58 -1.39 20.59 15.96
N GLU A 59 -1.56 20.92 17.24
CA GLU A 59 -2.48 21.96 17.71
C GLU A 59 -2.18 23.32 17.05
N ALA A 60 -0.90 23.70 17.00
CA ALA A 60 -0.46 24.94 16.37
C ALA A 60 -0.69 24.94 14.85
N ALA A 61 -0.48 23.81 14.17
CA ALA A 61 -0.66 23.70 12.72
C ALA A 61 -2.13 23.71 12.29
N THR A 62 -3.01 23.10 13.10
CA THR A 62 -4.44 22.96 12.80
C THR A 62 -5.30 24.07 13.41
N GLY A 63 -4.73 24.90 14.31
CA GLY A 63 -5.46 25.93 15.04
C GLY A 63 -6.45 25.37 16.06
N VAL A 64 -6.29 24.11 16.46
CA VAL A 64 -7.15 23.44 17.44
C VAL A 64 -6.76 23.87 18.85
N SER A 65 -7.77 24.14 19.69
CA SER A 65 -7.55 24.50 21.09
C SER A 65 -7.11 23.28 21.90
N PRO A 66 -6.15 23.42 22.83
CA PRO A 66 -5.72 22.33 23.70
C PRO A 66 -6.89 21.68 24.44
N ALA A 67 -7.04 20.37 24.29
CA ALA A 67 -8.08 19.58 24.94
C ALA A 67 -7.47 18.47 25.82
N PRO A 68 -8.13 18.08 26.93
CA PRO A 68 -7.66 16.96 27.75
C PRO A 68 -7.77 15.61 27.03
N VAL A 69 -8.69 15.51 26.06
CA VAL A 69 -8.92 14.32 25.24
C VAL A 69 -9.18 14.75 23.79
N TYR A 70 -8.50 14.11 22.85
CA TYR A 70 -8.74 14.23 21.41
C TYR A 70 -9.49 13.00 20.89
N SER A 71 -10.39 13.18 19.94
CA SER A 71 -11.06 12.09 19.23
C SER A 71 -10.46 11.97 17.83
N VAL A 72 -9.71 10.90 17.58
CA VAL A 72 -9.14 10.62 16.26
C VAL A 72 -10.09 9.75 15.46
N ARG A 73 -10.47 10.17 14.26
CA ARG A 73 -11.42 9.47 13.40
C ARG A 73 -10.70 8.81 12.24
N ALA A 74 -10.91 7.51 12.07
CA ALA A 74 -10.54 6.77 10.87
C ALA A 74 -11.74 6.78 9.90
N ILE A 75 -11.53 7.28 8.69
CA ILE A 75 -12.60 7.56 7.73
C ILE A 75 -12.28 6.87 6.41
N VAL A 76 -13.31 6.29 5.78
CA VAL A 76 -13.27 5.98 4.35
C VAL A 76 -14.16 6.96 3.60
N ARG A 77 -13.62 7.54 2.55
CA ARG A 77 -14.34 8.41 1.63
C ARG A 77 -14.44 7.71 0.28
N THR A 78 -15.66 7.54 -0.21
CA THR A 78 -15.93 6.82 -1.46
C THR A 78 -17.13 7.41 -2.19
N VAL A 79 -17.25 7.12 -3.48
CA VAL A 79 -18.40 7.55 -4.28
C VAL A 79 -19.56 6.59 -4.04
N THR A 80 -20.72 7.12 -3.70
CA THR A 80 -21.92 6.30 -3.49
C THR A 80 -22.77 6.24 -4.75
N ALA A 81 -23.84 5.44 -4.72
CA ALA A 81 -24.78 5.28 -5.84
C ALA A 81 -25.44 6.58 -6.32
N ASN A 82 -25.38 7.66 -5.51
CA ASN A 82 -25.87 8.98 -5.90
C ASN A 82 -24.82 9.83 -6.66
N ASN A 83 -23.67 9.24 -7.01
CA ASN A 83 -22.52 9.89 -7.64
C ASN A 83 -21.90 11.03 -6.81
N LYS A 84 -22.04 10.99 -5.48
CA LYS A 84 -21.37 11.92 -4.55
C LYS A 84 -20.34 11.18 -3.73
N ALA A 85 -19.22 11.85 -3.46
CA ALA A 85 -18.24 11.39 -2.49
C ALA A 85 -18.78 11.65 -1.07
N GLU A 86 -18.92 10.58 -0.28
CA GLU A 86 -19.38 10.63 1.10
C GLU A 86 -18.33 10.04 2.04
N ASP A 87 -18.29 10.56 3.26
CA ASP A 87 -17.34 10.19 4.30
C ASP A 87 -18.03 9.26 5.31
N PHE A 88 -17.44 8.08 5.54
CA PHE A 88 -17.92 7.08 6.49
C PHE A 88 -16.88 6.88 7.58
N VAL A 89 -17.26 7.19 8.82
CA VAL A 89 -16.40 6.96 9.99
C VAL A 89 -16.39 5.47 10.32
N LEU A 90 -15.21 4.86 10.27
CA LEU A 90 -15.01 3.43 10.54
C LEU A 90 -14.68 3.16 12.01
N ALA A 91 -13.90 4.05 12.64
CA ALA A 91 -13.51 3.94 14.03
C ALA A 91 -13.18 5.33 14.61
N CYS A 92 -13.35 5.45 15.93
CA CYS A 92 -12.94 6.61 16.71
C CYS A 92 -12.02 6.16 17.84
N PHE A 93 -10.87 6.81 17.98
CA PHE A 93 -9.86 6.49 18.99
C PHE A 93 -9.69 7.67 19.96
N PRO A 94 -9.87 7.45 21.28
CA PRO A 94 -9.64 8.50 22.26
C PRO A 94 -8.14 8.63 22.58
N LEU A 95 -7.57 9.80 22.32
CA LEU A 95 -6.24 10.19 22.80
C LEU A 95 -6.38 11.03 24.07
N GLU A 96 -6.07 10.44 25.22
CA GLU A 96 -5.91 11.19 26.46
C GLU A 96 -4.50 11.78 26.55
N VAL A 97 -4.38 13.10 26.75
CA VAL A 97 -3.06 13.77 26.79
C VAL A 97 -2.18 13.24 27.91
N SER A 98 -2.78 12.79 29.02
CA SER A 98 -2.04 12.21 30.14
C SER A 98 -1.27 10.93 29.79
N ARG A 99 -1.68 10.22 28.72
CA ARG A 99 -0.98 9.04 28.20
C ARG A 99 0.38 9.43 27.63
N LEU A 100 0.45 10.55 26.90
CA LEU A 100 1.70 11.03 26.28
C LEU A 100 2.77 11.39 27.32
N ALA A 101 2.37 11.79 28.52
CA ALA A 101 3.29 12.08 29.63
C ALA A 101 3.81 10.84 30.37
N LYS A 102 3.13 9.69 30.23
CA LYS A 102 3.40 8.46 30.99
C LYS A 102 3.99 7.33 30.15
N THR A 103 4.10 7.50 28.83
CA THR A 103 4.43 6.37 27.96
C THR A 103 5.93 6.08 27.95
N GLU A 104 6.29 4.83 28.20
CA GLU A 104 7.60 4.28 27.83
C GLU A 104 7.72 4.24 26.30
N LEU A 105 8.63 5.05 25.75
CA LEU A 105 8.87 5.12 24.31
C LEU A 105 9.63 3.87 23.87
N PHE A 106 9.03 3.06 22.99
CA PHE A 106 9.75 1.94 22.41
C PHE A 106 10.56 2.43 21.22
N THR A 107 11.89 2.30 21.29
CA THR A 107 12.80 2.64 20.19
C THR A 107 13.33 1.37 19.54
N VAL A 108 13.01 1.16 18.27
CA VAL A 108 13.59 0.06 17.50
C VAL A 108 15.03 0.43 17.16
N PRO A 109 16.04 -0.40 17.49
CA PRO A 109 17.41 -0.16 17.07
C PRO A 109 17.48 -0.12 15.54
N PRO A 110 18.21 0.84 14.93
CA PRO A 110 18.38 0.85 13.48
C PRO A 110 19.05 -0.46 13.06
N VAL A 111 18.46 -1.16 12.09
CA VAL A 111 19.08 -2.33 11.47
C VAL A 111 20.40 -1.87 10.87
N ALA A 112 21.52 -2.29 11.48
CA ALA A 112 22.84 -1.98 10.98
C ALA A 112 22.93 -2.46 9.53
N LYS A 113 23.07 -1.53 8.58
CA LYS A 113 23.42 -1.87 7.20
C LYS A 113 24.72 -2.66 7.28
N ARG A 114 24.66 -3.93 6.87
CA ARG A 114 25.84 -4.80 6.74
C ARG A 114 26.75 -4.12 5.71
N SER A 115 27.80 -3.46 6.19
CA SER A 115 28.78 -2.83 5.32
C SER A 115 29.39 -3.92 4.43
N GLU A 116 29.14 -3.83 3.13
CA GLU A 116 29.92 -4.50 2.11
C GLU A 116 31.35 -3.96 2.18
N ALA A 117 32.25 -4.73 2.78
CA ALA A 117 33.67 -4.51 2.66
C ALA A 117 34.14 -5.15 1.34
N GLY A 118 34.49 -4.31 0.37
CA GLY A 118 35.15 -4.73 -0.87
C GLY A 118 36.67 -4.82 -0.73
N ALA A 119 37.23 -5.92 -1.27
CA ALA A 119 38.55 -6.16 -1.89
C ALA A 119 39.82 -5.91 -1.03
N ILE A 120 40.90 -6.72 -1.05
CA ILE A 120 41.66 -7.32 -2.17
C ILE A 120 42.66 -8.41 -1.67
N ASP A 121 42.87 -9.42 -2.55
CA ASP A 121 44.07 -10.23 -2.89
C ASP A 121 44.87 -11.12 -1.91
N GLY A 122 45.15 -12.35 -2.37
CA GLY A 122 46.22 -13.24 -1.88
C GLY A 122 46.04 -14.76 -2.08
N LEU A 123 46.20 -15.27 -3.31
CA LEU A 123 46.36 -16.70 -3.75
C LEU A 123 47.63 -17.40 -3.15
N PRO A 124 48.01 -18.69 -3.44
CA PRO A 124 47.44 -19.71 -4.37
C PRO A 124 47.47 -21.22 -3.94
N HIS A 125 47.02 -22.08 -4.88
CA HIS A 125 47.33 -23.53 -5.14
C HIS A 125 46.24 -24.55 -4.73
N THR A 126 45.81 -25.55 -5.53
CA THR A 126 46.46 -26.36 -6.59
C THR A 126 45.44 -27.17 -7.44
N GLY A 127 45.69 -27.30 -8.76
CA GLY A 127 45.49 -28.48 -9.65
C GLY A 127 44.05 -28.93 -10.01
N ILE A 128 43.66 -29.42 -11.21
CA ILE A 128 44.35 -30.00 -12.39
C ILE A 128 43.44 -29.82 -13.65
N ALA A 129 44.11 -29.84 -14.82
CA ALA A 129 43.73 -29.74 -16.24
C ALA A 129 42.54 -30.63 -16.75
N THR A 130 41.93 -30.46 -17.93
CA THR A 130 42.52 -30.54 -19.31
C THR A 130 41.56 -30.12 -20.46
N ALA A 131 42.14 -29.38 -21.43
CA ALA A 131 42.06 -29.39 -22.93
C ALA A 131 40.73 -29.67 -23.69
N ALA A 132 40.27 -28.75 -24.56
CA ALA A 132 40.42 -28.68 -26.05
C ALA A 132 39.44 -29.62 -26.82
N ALA A 133 38.81 -29.30 -27.97
CA ALA A 133 39.05 -28.35 -29.06
C ALA A 133 37.81 -28.24 -29.98
N SER A 134 37.80 -27.21 -30.84
CA SER A 134 37.17 -27.10 -32.20
C SER A 134 35.64 -27.23 -32.34
N ALA A 135 34.95 -26.65 -33.32
CA ALA A 135 35.07 -25.54 -34.28
C ALA A 135 33.79 -25.63 -35.15
N ILE A 136 33.48 -24.58 -35.92
CA ILE A 136 32.60 -24.55 -37.12
C ILE A 136 31.12 -24.22 -36.89
N ALA A 137 30.74 -23.00 -37.30
CA ALA A 137 29.41 -22.62 -37.80
C ALA A 137 29.29 -23.06 -39.28
N PRO A 138 28.09 -23.21 -39.91
CA PRO A 138 27.33 -22.00 -40.30
C PRO A 138 25.79 -22.15 -40.50
N THR A 139 25.18 -21.00 -40.81
CA THR A 139 24.00 -20.72 -41.68
C THR A 139 22.55 -20.81 -41.15
N ASP A 140 21.95 -19.61 -41.13
CA ASP A 140 20.65 -19.17 -41.67
C ASP A 140 19.32 -19.74 -41.14
N SER A 141 18.49 -18.87 -40.56
CA SER A 141 17.17 -18.50 -41.13
C SER A 141 16.41 -17.47 -40.29
N ASN A 142 15.80 -16.54 -41.03
CA ASN A 142 14.93 -15.45 -40.58
C ASN A 142 13.78 -15.89 -39.66
N SER A 143 13.52 -15.11 -38.62
CA SER A 143 12.18 -14.53 -38.40
C SER A 143 12.24 -13.48 -37.30
N ALA A 144 11.98 -12.23 -37.70
CA ALA A 144 11.75 -11.12 -36.81
C ALA A 144 10.53 -11.42 -35.93
N SER A 145 10.77 -11.82 -34.68
CA SER A 145 9.76 -11.72 -33.63
C SER A 145 9.78 -10.28 -33.13
N GLY A 146 8.87 -9.47 -33.68
CA GLY A 146 8.54 -8.18 -33.07
C GLY A 146 8.16 -8.40 -31.60
N PRO A 147 8.45 -7.45 -30.70
CA PRO A 147 8.13 -7.60 -29.29
C PRO A 147 6.62 -7.82 -29.17
N SER A 148 6.24 -9.03 -28.75
CA SER A 148 4.87 -9.35 -28.34
C SER A 148 4.44 -8.28 -27.32
N PRO A 149 3.24 -7.67 -27.43
CA PRO A 149 2.78 -6.70 -26.46
C PRO A 149 2.63 -7.42 -25.13
N ARG A 150 3.67 -7.35 -24.29
CA ARG A 150 3.63 -7.83 -22.92
C ARG A 150 2.55 -7.01 -22.24
N LEU A 151 1.43 -7.65 -21.91
CA LEU A 151 0.44 -7.06 -21.02
C LEU A 151 1.21 -6.51 -19.81
N PRO A 152 0.99 -5.25 -19.40
CA PRO A 152 1.61 -4.72 -18.21
C PRO A 152 1.28 -5.68 -17.06
N SER A 153 2.29 -6.05 -16.29
CA SER A 153 2.07 -6.87 -15.09
C SER A 153 1.05 -6.15 -14.22
N ILE A 154 0.10 -6.88 -13.62
CA ILE A 154 -0.88 -6.30 -12.68
C ILE A 154 -0.15 -5.50 -11.60
N SER A 155 1.06 -5.93 -11.23
CA SER A 155 1.94 -5.23 -10.28
C SER A 155 2.38 -3.82 -10.73
N SER A 156 2.44 -3.55 -12.04
CA SER A 156 2.80 -2.23 -12.59
C SER A 156 1.61 -1.28 -12.80
N LEU A 157 0.37 -1.79 -12.69
CA LEU A 157 -0.86 -1.00 -12.75
C LEU A 157 -1.31 -0.53 -11.36
N LEU A 158 -0.55 -0.88 -10.33
CA LEU A 158 -0.86 -0.49 -8.96
C LEU A 158 -0.11 0.79 -8.59
N PRO A 159 -0.72 1.67 -7.78
CA PRO A 159 0.04 2.69 -7.06
C PRO A 159 1.26 2.02 -6.42
N GLN A 160 2.44 2.59 -6.66
CA GLN A 160 3.69 2.11 -6.09
C GLN A 160 3.47 1.94 -4.58
N ARG A 161 3.65 0.71 -4.07
CA ARG A 161 3.56 0.44 -2.64
C ARG A 161 4.53 1.37 -1.93
N HIS A 162 4.03 2.44 -1.30
CA HIS A 162 4.76 3.10 -0.24
C HIS A 162 4.68 2.15 0.94
N ASP A 163 5.76 1.43 1.17
CA ASP A 163 5.87 0.52 2.30
C ASP A 163 5.49 1.32 3.55
N ALA A 164 4.52 0.79 4.30
CA ALA A 164 3.81 1.41 5.41
C ALA A 164 4.70 1.94 6.55
N PHE A 165 6.02 1.79 6.43
CA PHE A 165 7.03 2.06 7.43
C PHE A 165 8.12 3.04 7.00
N GLU A 166 8.17 3.51 5.74
CA GLU A 166 9.28 4.38 5.28
C GLU A 166 9.37 5.72 6.04
N ASN A 167 8.30 6.15 6.72
CA ASN A 167 8.24 7.40 7.49
C ASN A 167 7.78 7.23 8.95
N MET A 168 7.80 6.01 9.50
CA MET A 168 7.62 5.85 10.94
C MET A 168 8.93 6.25 11.62
N ALA A 169 8.87 7.23 12.51
CA ALA A 169 9.96 7.47 13.45
C ALA A 169 10.28 6.15 14.16
N ASN A 170 11.57 5.87 14.38
CA ASN A 170 12.02 4.64 15.06
C ASN A 170 11.48 4.51 16.51
N SER A 171 10.79 5.54 16.98
CA SER A 171 10.16 5.65 18.29
C SER A 171 8.64 5.71 18.15
N PHE A 172 7.92 4.83 18.84
CA PHE A 172 6.46 4.88 18.92
C PHE A 172 5.96 4.59 20.32
N VAL A 173 4.80 5.18 20.63
CA VAL A 173 4.01 4.83 21.82
C VAL A 173 3.36 3.48 21.56
N LEU A 174 3.50 2.54 22.50
CA LEU A 174 2.86 1.23 22.37
C LEU A 174 1.34 1.39 22.31
N PRO A 175 0.66 0.81 21.31
CA PRO A 175 -0.79 0.82 21.24
C PRO A 175 -1.38 0.17 22.49
N CYS A 176 -2.36 0.81 23.10
CA CYS A 176 -3.17 0.16 24.12
C CYS A 176 -4.39 -0.52 23.47
N PRO A 177 -5.14 -1.38 24.19
CA PRO A 177 -6.29 -2.07 23.61
C PRO A 177 -7.36 -1.13 23.01
N SER A 178 -7.50 0.10 23.54
CA SER A 178 -8.45 1.08 22.98
C SER A 178 -7.97 1.73 21.68
N ASP A 179 -6.71 1.53 21.30
CA ASP A 179 -6.15 2.05 20.05
C ASP A 179 -6.33 1.05 18.89
N VAL A 180 -6.89 -0.13 19.12
CA VAL A 180 -7.02 -1.16 18.09
C VAL A 180 -8.49 -1.53 17.88
N ALA A 181 -9.00 -1.30 16.67
CA ALA A 181 -10.26 -1.84 16.21
C ALA A 181 -10.00 -3.15 15.45
N LEU A 182 -10.45 -4.28 16.02
CA LEU A 182 -10.29 -5.63 15.47
C LEU A 182 -11.63 -6.21 15.03
N GLY A 183 -11.58 -7.26 14.21
CA GLY A 183 -12.77 -8.00 13.78
C GLY A 183 -13.65 -7.22 12.81
N LEU A 184 -13.08 -6.21 12.14
CA LEU A 184 -13.79 -5.45 11.12
C LEU A 184 -14.07 -6.35 9.91
N ASN A 185 -15.23 -6.14 9.29
CA ASN A 185 -15.58 -6.78 8.04
C ASN A 185 -16.17 -5.73 7.08
N VAL A 186 -15.39 -4.67 6.86
CA VAL A 186 -15.78 -3.55 6.01
C VAL A 186 -15.30 -3.84 4.59
N HIS A 187 -16.22 -3.84 3.64
CA HIS A 187 -15.95 -4.04 2.23
C HIS A 187 -16.16 -2.72 1.48
N VAL A 188 -15.13 -2.29 0.75
CA VAL A 188 -15.14 -1.04 -0.02
C VAL A 188 -14.84 -1.38 -1.47
N GLY A 189 -15.69 -0.94 -2.39
CA GLY A 189 -15.42 -1.04 -3.83
C GLY A 189 -14.36 -0.03 -4.25
N LEU A 190 -13.45 -0.42 -5.13
CA LEU A 190 -12.44 0.45 -5.72
C LEU A 190 -12.85 0.79 -7.15
N ASP A 191 -13.88 1.61 -7.30
CA ASP A 191 -14.59 1.89 -8.57
C ASP A 191 -14.31 3.29 -9.15
N GLY A 192 -13.16 3.88 -8.80
CA GLY A 192 -12.64 5.10 -9.42
C GLY A 192 -12.24 6.18 -8.42
N PHE A 193 -12.84 6.19 -7.23
CA PHE A 193 -12.42 7.07 -6.14
C PHE A 193 -12.69 6.43 -4.78
N THR A 194 -11.61 6.05 -4.09
CA THR A 194 -11.65 5.64 -2.69
C THR A 194 -10.44 6.22 -1.98
N GLU A 195 -10.69 6.82 -0.82
CA GLU A 195 -9.69 7.50 -0.01
C GLU A 195 -9.83 7.08 1.45
N LEU A 196 -8.73 6.65 2.07
CA LEU A 196 -8.64 6.49 3.52
C LEU A 196 -8.10 7.79 4.10
N ARG A 197 -8.80 8.32 5.10
CA ARG A 197 -8.48 9.58 5.75
C ARG A 197 -8.42 9.39 7.27
N VAL A 198 -7.69 10.28 7.89
CA VAL A 198 -7.64 10.42 9.34
C VAL A 198 -7.97 11.87 9.65
N GLU A 199 -8.71 12.09 10.73
CA GLU A 199 -8.89 13.41 11.31
C GLU A 199 -8.50 13.33 12.78
N GLY A 200 -7.53 14.14 13.20
CA GLY A 200 -6.98 14.12 14.54
C GLY A 200 -5.48 13.81 14.57
N PRO A 201 -4.85 14.02 15.73
CA PRO A 201 -3.41 13.86 15.90
C PRO A 201 -2.94 12.41 15.84
N GLY A 202 -1.74 12.19 15.31
CA GLY A 202 -1.09 10.88 15.22
C GLY A 202 -1.29 10.20 13.88
N VAL A 203 -1.25 8.88 13.89
CA VAL A 203 -1.25 8.05 12.68
C VAL A 203 -2.25 6.91 12.83
N VAL A 204 -2.92 6.52 11.74
CA VAL A 204 -3.77 5.33 11.72
C VAL A 204 -3.26 4.35 10.66
N VAL A 205 -3.13 3.09 11.05
CA VAL A 205 -2.76 1.98 10.19
C VAL A 205 -4.01 1.16 9.87
N PHE A 206 -4.38 1.15 8.60
CA PHE A 206 -5.44 0.30 8.06
C PHE A 206 -4.83 -1.02 7.59
N SER A 207 -5.45 -2.15 7.92
CA SER A 207 -4.96 -3.48 7.55
C SER A 207 -6.10 -4.37 7.07
N GLY A 208 -5.80 -5.22 6.10
CA GLY A 208 -6.82 -6.06 5.48
C GLY A 208 -6.33 -6.84 4.26
N ALA A 209 -7.26 -7.11 3.36
CA ALA A 209 -7.01 -7.75 2.07
C ALA A 209 -7.51 -6.86 0.94
N GLU A 210 -6.71 -6.76 -0.12
CA GLU A 210 -7.07 -6.11 -1.37
C GLU A 210 -7.23 -7.18 -2.44
N LYS A 211 -8.37 -7.13 -3.14
CA LYS A 211 -8.68 -8.00 -4.27
C LYS A 211 -8.85 -7.14 -5.51
N LEU A 212 -8.11 -7.48 -6.57
CA LEU A 212 -8.09 -6.76 -7.83
C LEU A 212 -8.31 -7.74 -8.97
N GLY A 213 -9.13 -7.35 -9.94
CA GLY A 213 -9.41 -8.11 -11.14
C GLY A 213 -9.30 -7.26 -12.39
N ILE A 214 -8.77 -7.84 -13.46
CA ILE A 214 -8.86 -7.27 -14.81
C ILE A 214 -10.08 -7.87 -15.49
N VAL A 215 -10.95 -7.01 -16.00
CA VAL A 215 -12.13 -7.38 -16.77
C VAL A 215 -11.86 -7.14 -18.25
N SER A 216 -12.16 -8.14 -19.08
CA SER A 216 -12.32 -7.90 -20.52
C SER A 216 -13.72 -7.40 -20.80
N SER A 217 -13.84 -6.19 -21.34
CA SER A 217 -15.01 -5.84 -22.12
C SER A 217 -14.88 -6.57 -23.45
N ASN A 218 -15.46 -7.77 -23.56
CA ASN A 218 -15.68 -8.37 -24.87
C ASN A 218 -16.43 -7.32 -25.70
N LYS A 219 -15.75 -6.73 -26.70
CA LYS A 219 -16.45 -6.05 -27.78
C LYS A 219 -17.44 -7.10 -28.31
N CYS A 220 -18.73 -6.82 -28.23
CA CYS A 220 -19.68 -7.49 -29.10
C CYS A 220 -19.20 -7.19 -30.53
N GLU A 221 -18.44 -8.11 -31.11
CA GLU A 221 -18.33 -8.21 -32.55
C GLU A 221 -19.74 -8.50 -33.04
N TYR A 222 -20.46 -7.45 -33.42
CA TYR A 222 -21.54 -7.62 -34.37
C TYR A 222 -20.87 -8.05 -35.67
N THR A 223 -20.80 -9.36 -35.90
CA THR A 223 -20.60 -9.89 -37.24
C THR A 223 -21.82 -9.41 -38.04
N LEU A 224 -21.68 -8.28 -38.72
CA LEU A 224 -22.56 -7.90 -39.81
C LEU A 224 -22.33 -8.95 -40.90
N LEU A 225 -23.15 -10.01 -40.87
CA LEU A 225 -23.41 -10.84 -42.03
C LEU A 225 -24.16 -9.96 -43.03
N SER A 226 -23.41 -9.31 -43.91
CA SER A 226 -23.90 -8.80 -45.20
C SER A 226 -23.58 -9.80 -46.29
#